data_AF-A0A7G2LV77-F1
#
_entry.id   AF-A0A7G2LV77-F1
#
_cell.length_a   1.000
_cell.length_b   1.000
_cell.length_c   1.000
_cell.angle_alpha   90.00
_cell.angle_beta   90.00
_cell.angle_gamma   90.00
#
_symmetry.space_group_name_H-M   'P 1'
#
loop_
_entity.id
_entity.type
_entity.pdbx_description
1 polymer ?
#
loop_
_entity_poly.entity_id
_entity_poly.type
_entity_poly.pdbx_seq_one_letter_code
_entity_poly.pdbx_strand_id
1 'polypeptide(L)'
;VAAGVSADLGFHRAVCEATGNSYYLSLFNYLVASLRETMLAGRLQALKRGGESRDAIQEHYDIAASIAQGDAERARQRMRDHLQMSSGRLLAQLKTEDGLAE
;
A
#
# COMPACT_ATOMS: atom_id res chain seq x y z
N VAL A 1 -6.28 -5.19 12.14
CA VAL A 1 -5.79 -3.98 11.41
C VAL A 1 -4.29 -3.85 11.45
N ALA A 2 -3.67 -3.70 12.63
CA ALA A 2 -2.22 -3.45 12.75
C ALA A 2 -1.34 -4.50 12.04
N ALA A 3 -1.65 -5.79 12.22
CA ALA A 3 -0.93 -6.87 11.54
C ALA A 3 -0.96 -6.74 10.00
N GLY A 4 -2.10 -6.34 9.44
CA GLY A 4 -2.21 -6.11 7.99
C GLY A 4 -1.37 -4.92 7.53
N VAL A 5 -1.32 -3.83 8.32
CA VAL A 5 -0.50 -2.65 7.98
C VAL A 5 0.99 -3.02 8.04
N SER A 6 1.40 -3.75 9.07
CA SER A 6 2.78 -4.24 9.16
C SER A 6 3.15 -5.18 8.00
N ALA A 7 2.23 -6.04 7.57
CA ALA A 7 2.46 -6.92 6.41
C ALA A 7 2.61 -6.13 5.10
N ASP A 8 1.76 -5.13 4.87
CA ASP A 8 1.83 -4.26 3.68
C ASP A 8 3.15 -3.49 3.62
N LEU A 9 3.53 -2.84 4.73
CA LEU A 9 4.81 -2.13 4.83
C LEU A 9 6.01 -3.07 4.68
N GLY A 10 5.91 -4.29 5.22
CA GLY A 10 6.93 -5.33 5.08
C GLY A 10 7.13 -5.75 3.62
N PHE A 11 6.04 -5.89 2.86
CA PHE A 11 6.09 -6.21 1.43
C PHE A 11 6.81 -5.11 0.64
N HIS A 12 6.41 -3.85 0.79
CA HIS A 12 7.05 -2.72 0.09
C HIS A 12 8.54 -2.59 0.45
N ARG A 13 8.90 -2.79 1.72
CA ARG A 13 10.30 -2.80 2.17
C ARG A 13 11.10 -3.88 1.46
N ALA A 14 10.56 -5.10 1.36
CA ALA A 14 11.22 -6.21 0.68
C ALA A 14 11.45 -5.93 -0.82
N VAL A 15 10.48 -5.28 -1.49
CA VAL A 15 10.64 -4.83 -2.88
C VAL A 15 11.77 -3.80 -2.99
N CYS A 16 11.83 -2.82 -2.09
CA CYS A 16 12.92 -1.83 -2.07
C CYS A 16 14.29 -2.49 -1.83
N GLU A 17 14.39 -3.43 -0.90
CA GLU A 17 15.63 -4.20 -0.65
C GLU A 17 16.07 -4.98 -1.90
N ALA A 18 15.12 -5.63 -2.58
CA ALA A 18 15.39 -6.40 -3.79
C ALA A 18 15.96 -5.58 -4.96
N THR A 19 15.82 -4.25 -4.94
CA THR A 19 16.43 -3.38 -5.96
C THR A 19 17.96 -3.29 -5.83
N GLY A 20 18.54 -3.65 -4.67
CA GLY A 20 19.96 -3.45 -4.38
C GLY A 20 20.36 -1.97 -4.26
N ASN A 21 19.41 -1.03 -4.31
CA ASN A 21 19.67 0.39 -4.26
C ASN A 21 19.34 0.95 -2.86
N SER A 22 20.39 1.28 -2.11
CA SER A 22 20.28 1.79 -0.74
C SER A 22 19.52 3.12 -0.63
N TYR A 23 19.47 3.92 -1.70
CA TYR A 23 18.69 5.15 -1.71
C TYR A 23 17.19 4.87 -1.65
N TYR A 24 16.69 3.88 -2.41
CA TYR A 24 15.27 3.53 -2.37
C TYR A 24 14.85 2.97 -1.01
N LEU A 25 15.68 2.11 -0.40
CA LEU A 25 15.40 1.60 0.94
C LEU A 25 15.40 2.72 1.99
N SER A 26 16.36 3.64 1.91
CA SER A 26 16.45 4.76 2.85
C SER A 26 15.25 5.70 2.71
N LEU A 27 14.86 6.02 1.47
CA LEU A 27 13.68 6.82 1.18
C LEU A 27 12.40 6.14 1.70
N PHE A 28 12.25 4.84 1.47
CA PHE A 28 11.12 4.08 1.99
C PHE A 28 11.06 4.14 3.52
N ASN A 29 12.17 3.86 4.21
CA ASN A 29 12.23 3.90 5.67
C ASN A 29 11.90 5.28 6.25
N TYR A 30 12.28 6.35 5.55
CA TYR A 30 11.90 7.72 5.93
C TYR A 30 10.39 7.94 5.80
N LEU A 31 9.79 7.54 4.68
CA LEU A 31 8.35 7.72 4.41
C LEU A 31 7.46 6.82 5.29
N VAL A 32 7.95 5.62 5.64
CA VAL A 32 7.15 4.60 6.32
C VAL A 32 6.63 5.05 7.69
N ALA A 33 7.39 5.91 8.37
CA ALA A 33 7.03 6.43 9.68
C ALA A 33 5.71 7.21 9.62
N SER A 34 5.57 8.11 8.63
CA SER A 34 4.36 8.90 8.41
C SER A 34 3.23 8.10 7.74
N LEU A 35 3.58 7.17 6.84
CA LEU A 35 2.59 6.34 6.15
C LEU A 35 1.87 5.37 7.09
N ARG A 36 2.57 4.82 8.09
CA ARG A 36 2.00 3.82 9.00
C ARG A 36 0.75 4.31 9.73
N GLU A 37 0.79 5.52 10.29
CA GLU A 37 -0.35 6.10 11.01
C GLU A 37 -1.54 6.32 10.07
N THR A 38 -1.27 6.86 8.89
CA THR A 38 -2.27 7.12 7.86
C THR A 38 -2.96 5.83 7.40
N MET A 39 -2.18 4.76 7.16
CA MET A 39 -2.72 3.45 6.78
C MET A 39 -3.51 2.77 7.90
N LEU A 40 -3.10 2.92 9.16
CA LEU A 40 -3.85 2.41 10.32
C LEU A 40 -5.22 3.09 10.42
N ALA A 41 -5.25 4.41 10.33
CA ALA A 41 -6.48 5.20 10.34
C ALA A 41 -7.42 4.77 9.19
N GLY A 42 -6.88 4.71 7.97
CA GLY A 42 -7.68 4.33 6.80
C GLY A 42 -8.26 2.91 6.88
N ARG A 43 -7.48 1.92 7.34
CA ARG A 43 -8.01 0.56 7.52
C ARG A 43 -9.04 0.44 8.64
N LEU A 44 -8.90 1.18 9.73
CA LEU A 44 -9.93 1.23 10.78
C LEU A 44 -11.24 1.81 10.22
N GLN A 45 -11.15 2.87 9.41
CA GLN A 45 -12.30 3.46 8.72
C GLN A 45 -12.95 2.48 7.74
N ALA A 46 -12.14 1.77 6.94
CA ALA A 46 -12.63 0.80 5.96
C ALA A 46 -13.37 -0.38 6.59
N LEU A 47 -12.86 -0.91 7.73
CA LEU A 47 -13.54 -1.97 8.47
C LEU A 47 -14.92 -1.51 8.99
N LYS A 48 -15.03 -0.28 9.48
CA LYS A 48 -16.33 0.28 9.92
C LYS A 48 -17.35 0.37 8.78
N ARG A 49 -16.90 0.46 7.53
CA ARG A 49 -17.74 0.56 6.33
C ARG A 49 -17.94 -0.77 5.59
N GLY A 50 -17.42 -1.88 6.12
CA GLY A 50 -17.51 -3.20 5.49
C GLY A 50 -16.66 -3.37 4.23
N GLY A 51 -15.65 -2.51 4.01
CA GLY A 51 -14.74 -2.63 2.86
C GLY A 51 -13.75 -3.79 3.02
N GLU A 52 -13.60 -4.61 1.98
CA GLU A 52 -12.72 -5.78 2.02
C GLU A 52 -11.24 -5.43 1.83
N SER A 53 -10.37 -6.02 2.67
CA SER A 53 -8.91 -5.95 2.55
C SER A 53 -8.33 -7.02 1.60
N ARG A 54 -9.17 -7.83 0.95
CA ARG A 54 -8.74 -9.00 0.16
C ARG A 54 -8.04 -8.62 -1.14
N ASP A 55 -8.46 -7.52 -1.78
CA ASP A 55 -7.91 -7.09 -3.08
C ASP A 55 -6.41 -6.77 -3.00
N ALA A 56 -5.99 -6.07 -1.94
CA ALA A 56 -4.58 -5.67 -1.78
C ALA A 56 -3.62 -6.86 -1.65
N ILE A 57 -4.07 -7.98 -1.08
CA ILE A 57 -3.24 -9.19 -0.95
C ILE A 57 -3.00 -9.81 -2.31
N GLN A 58 -4.04 -9.91 -3.15
CA GLN A 58 -3.89 -10.45 -4.50
C GLN A 58 -3.03 -9.52 -5.36
N GLU A 59 -3.21 -8.20 -5.23
CA GLU A 59 -2.35 -7.19 -5.87
C GLU A 59 -0.87 -7.42 -5.53
N HIS A 60 -0.53 -7.70 -4.26
CA HIS A 60 0.86 -8.02 -3.85
C HIS A 60 1.39 -9.30 -4.46
N TYR A 61 0.59 -10.37 -4.51
CA TYR A 61 0.99 -11.62 -5.16
C TYR A 61 1.29 -11.43 -6.64
N ASP A 62 0.46 -10.67 -7.35
CA ASP A 62 0.66 -10.38 -8.78
C ASP A 62 1.95 -9.58 -9.03
N ILE A 63 2.26 -8.62 -8.14
CA ILE A 63 3.52 -7.86 -8.18
C ILE A 63 4.70 -8.79 -7.93
N ALA A 64 4.66 -9.58 -6.86
CA ALA A 64 5.73 -10.50 -6.48
C ALA A 64 6.02 -11.53 -7.58
N ALA A 65 4.98 -12.09 -8.19
CA ALA A 65 5.10 -13.01 -9.32
C ALA A 65 5.76 -12.35 -10.53
N SER A 66 5.40 -11.11 -10.85
CA SER A 66 5.99 -10.37 -11.97
C SER A 66 7.48 -10.07 -11.73
N ILE A 67 7.86 -9.72 -10.48
CA ILE A 67 9.26 -9.55 -10.07
C ILE A 67 10.02 -10.87 -10.19
N ALA A 68 9.47 -11.97 -9.66
CA ALA A 68 10.12 -13.28 -9.70
C ALA A 68 10.34 -13.81 -11.13
N GLN A 69 9.46 -13.44 -12.07
CA GLN A 69 9.59 -13.75 -13.50
C GLN A 69 10.60 -12.85 -14.23
N GLY A 70 11.12 -11.80 -13.59
CA GLY A 70 12.02 -10.82 -14.21
C GLY A 70 11.31 -9.85 -15.17
N ASP A 71 9.98 -9.79 -15.17
CA ASP A 71 9.20 -8.89 -16.03
C ASP A 71 9.07 -7.51 -15.37
N ALA A 72 10.09 -6.68 -15.59
CA ALA A 72 10.20 -5.36 -14.98
C ALA A 72 9.05 -4.41 -15.37
N GLU A 73 8.57 -4.45 -16.63
CA GLU A 73 7.48 -3.59 -17.08
C GLU A 73 6.16 -3.98 -16.42
N ARG A 74 5.87 -5.28 -16.36
CA ARG A 74 4.67 -5.77 -15.70
C ARG A 74 4.69 -5.51 -14.20
N ALA A 75 5.82 -5.76 -13.53
CA ALA A 75 5.97 -5.45 -12.11
C ALA A 75 5.73 -3.96 -11.84
N ARG A 76 6.28 -3.08 -12.69
CA ARG A 76 6.08 -1.63 -12.58
C ARG A 76 4.62 -1.24 -12.79
N GLN A 77 3.94 -1.80 -13.79
CA GLN A 77 2.53 -1.52 -14.03
C GLN A 77 1.67 -1.94 -12.84
N ARG A 78 1.85 -3.17 -12.35
CA ARG A 78 1.08 -3.71 -11.21
C ARG A 78 1.29 -2.90 -9.94
N MET A 79 2.51 -2.44 -9.68
CA MET A 79 2.79 -1.58 -8.53
C MET A 79 2.09 -0.22 -8.66
N ARG A 80 2.08 0.40 -9.85
CA ARG A 80 1.34 1.65 -10.07
C ARG A 80 -0.15 1.49 -9.85
N ASP A 81 -0.73 0.41 -10.39
CA ASP A 81 -2.16 0.12 -10.23
C ASP A 81 -2.48 -0.09 -8.74
N HIS A 82 -1.66 -0.86 -8.02
CA HIS A 82 -1.79 -1.05 -6.57
C HIS A 82 -1.75 0.27 -5.80
N LEU A 83 -0.82 1.17 -6.13
CA LEU A 83 -0.71 2.49 -5.48
C LEU A 83 -1.90 3.39 -5.82
N GLN A 84 -2.42 3.37 -7.04
CA GLN A 84 -3.61 4.11 -7.43
C GLN A 84 -4.85 3.61 -6.69
N MET A 85 -5.05 2.29 -6.64
CA MET A 85 -6.16 1.68 -5.89
C MET A 85 -6.04 1.96 -4.40
N SER A 86 -4.83 1.86 -3.83
CA SER A 86 -4.57 2.15 -2.43
C SER A 86 -4.77 3.63 -2.07
N SER A 87 -4.32 4.55 -2.93
CA SER A 87 -4.56 5.98 -2.81
C SER A 87 -6.04 6.31 -2.95
N GLY A 88 -6.74 5.72 -3.92
CA GLY A 88 -8.19 5.88 -4.07
C GLY A 88 -8.95 5.41 -2.83
N ARG A 89 -8.58 4.25 -2.26
CA ARG A 89 -9.12 3.75 -0.99
C ARG A 89 -8.88 4.76 0.14
N LEU A 90 -7.67 5.31 0.24
CA LEU A 90 -7.28 6.26 1.29
C LEU A 90 -7.96 7.64 1.15
N LEU A 91 -7.97 8.22 -0.06
CA LEU A 91 -8.53 9.55 -0.37
C LEU A 91 -10.06 9.56 -0.35
N ALA A 92 -10.71 8.49 -0.80
CA ALA A 92 -12.16 8.34 -0.68
C ALA A 92 -12.61 8.37 0.79
N GLN A 93 -11.71 8.06 1.73
CA GLN A 93 -12.00 8.08 3.16
C GLN A 93 -11.85 9.50 3.75
N LEU A 94 -10.88 10.28 3.28
CA LEU A 94 -10.69 11.69 3.67
C LEU A 94 -11.85 12.60 3.22
N LYS A 95 -12.37 12.41 1.99
CA LYS A 95 -13.51 13.21 1.49
C LYS A 95 -14.80 13.06 2.29
N THR A 96 -14.96 11.97 3.03
CA THR A 96 -16.15 11.76 3.88
C THR A 96 -16.10 12.51 5.21
N GLU A 97 -14.94 13.04 5.64
CA GLU A 97 -14.85 13.82 6.88
C GLU A 97 -15.31 15.26 6.69
N ASP A 98 -15.21 15.82 5.47
CA ASP A 98 -15.72 17.15 5.10
C ASP A 98 -17.26 17.19 4.91
N GLY A 99 -17.93 16.04 4.79
CA GLY A 99 -19.36 15.95 4.49
C GLY A 99 -20.30 15.89 5.69
N LEU A 100 -19.81 16.12 6.91
CA LEU A 100 -20.61 16.09 8.16
C LEU A 100 -20.65 17.45 8.88
N ALA A 101 -20.37 18.54 8.14
CA ALA A 101 -20.34 19.91 8.67
C ALA A 101 -21.36 20.87 8.01
N GLU A 102 -22.44 20.35 7.40
CA GLU A 102 -23.64 21.14 7.07
C GLU A 102 -24.89 20.57 7.74
#